data_AF-A0A7C1G0T2-F1
#
_entry.id   AF-A0A7C1G0T2-F1
#
_cell.length_a   1.000
_cell.length_b   1.000
_cell.length_c   1.000
_cell.angle_alpha   90.00
_cell.angle_beta   90.00
_cell.angle_gamma   90.00
#
_symmetry.space_group_name_H-M   'P 1'
#
loop_
_entity.id
_entity.type
_entity.pdbx_description
1 polymer ?
#
loop_
_entity_poly.entity_id
_entity_poly.type
_entity_poly.pdbx_seq_one_letter_code
_entity_poly.pdbx_strand_id
1 'polypeptide(L)'
;MTEKPILFSLENCKRCEFVKKKIPDDLEIEIKTYPHDVKDWTPEQLAEVAYYEVYTDLQRTAPILLLPDGRKLTSVIEIKNFISSMKNPL
;
A
#
# COMPACT_ATOMS: atom_id res chain seq x y z
N MET A 1 9.00 -9.89 8.05
CA MET A 1 7.59 -10.31 7.93
C MET A 1 6.73 -9.30 8.70
N THR A 2 5.60 -8.88 8.14
CA THR A 2 4.68 -7.93 8.80
C THR A 2 3.53 -8.71 9.44
N GLU A 3 2.96 -8.19 10.53
CA GLU A 3 1.82 -8.86 11.22
C GLU A 3 0.49 -8.64 10.48
N LYS A 4 0.36 -7.52 9.78
CA LYS A 4 -0.82 -7.14 8.99
C LYS A 4 -0.41 -6.64 7.60
N PRO A 5 -1.34 -6.62 6.62
CA PRO A 5 -1.09 -6.01 5.33
C PRO A 5 -0.80 -4.51 5.45
N ILE A 6 0.10 -4.00 4.61
CA ILE A 6 0.46 -2.58 4.56
C ILE A 6 0.18 -2.04 3.17
N LEU A 7 -0.68 -1.02 3.07
CA LEU A 7 -0.95 -0.26 1.85
C LEU A 7 0.00 0.93 1.77
N PHE A 8 0.98 0.85 0.88
CA PHE A 8 1.83 1.98 0.52
C PHE A 8 1.14 2.81 -0.56
N SER A 9 1.07 4.12 -0.35
CA SER A 9 0.36 5.07 -1.20
C SER A 9 1.10 6.39 -1.34
N LEU A 10 0.75 7.17 -2.36
CA LEU A 10 1.30 8.50 -2.59
C LEU A 10 0.22 9.57 -2.37
N GLU A 11 0.62 10.74 -1.92
CA GLU A 11 -0.23 11.93 -1.87
C GLU A 11 -0.78 12.27 -3.27
N ASN A 12 -1.99 12.83 -3.31
CA ASN A 12 -2.68 13.25 -4.53
C ASN A 12 -2.83 12.15 -5.61
N CYS A 13 -2.68 10.87 -5.24
CA CYS A 13 -2.80 9.72 -6.14
C CYS A 13 -4.25 9.24 -6.21
N LYS A 14 -4.97 9.56 -7.31
CA LYS A 14 -6.38 9.14 -7.51
C LYS A 14 -6.61 7.63 -7.37
N ARG A 15 -5.66 6.81 -7.84
CA ARG A 15 -5.70 5.34 -7.73
C ARG A 15 -5.60 4.88 -6.27
N CYS A 16 -4.73 5.53 -5.50
CA CYS A 16 -4.52 5.24 -4.09
C CYS A 16 -5.76 5.60 -3.28
N GLU A 17 -6.33 6.79 -3.52
CA GLU A 17 -7.56 7.24 -2.87
C GLU A 17 -8.77 6.35 -3.22
N PHE A 18 -8.84 5.86 -4.46
CA PHE A 18 -9.84 4.88 -4.83
C PHE A 18 -9.75 3.59 -4.00
N VAL A 19 -8.54 3.05 -3.79
CA VAL A 19 -8.33 1.82 -3.00
C VAL A 19 -8.62 2.07 -1.52
N LYS A 20 -8.14 3.18 -0.94
CA LYS A 20 -8.38 3.52 0.47
C LYS A 20 -9.88 3.54 0.80
N LYS A 21 -10.71 4.11 -0.08
CA LYS A 21 -12.19 4.13 0.07
C LYS A 21 -12.86 2.75 0.00
N LYS A 22 -12.13 1.70 -0.34
CA LYS A 22 -12.63 0.32 -0.39
C LYS A 22 -12.23 -0.50 0.83
N ILE A 23 -11.33 0.00 1.67
CA ILE A 23 -10.95 -0.63 2.93
C ILE A 23 -12.11 -0.44 3.91
N PRO A 24 -12.74 -1.51 4.40
CA PRO A 24 -13.73 -1.44 5.47
C PRO A 24 -13.11 -0.96 6.78
N ASP A 25 -13.89 -0.28 7.63
CA ASP A 25 -13.41 0.24 8.92
C ASP A 25 -12.99 -0.87 9.91
N ASP A 26 -13.53 -2.09 9.75
CA ASP A 26 -13.24 -3.28 10.55
C ASP A 26 -12.06 -4.11 10.03
N LEU A 27 -11.44 -3.69 8.92
CA LEU A 27 -10.31 -4.39 8.32
C LEU A 27 -8.98 -3.76 8.74
N GLU A 28 -8.16 -4.53 9.45
CA GLU A 28 -6.83 -4.08 9.89
C GLU A 28 -5.81 -4.06 8.73
N ILE A 29 -5.76 -2.94 8.01
CA ILE A 29 -4.69 -2.61 7.06
C ILE A 29 -3.96 -1.37 7.56
N GLU A 30 -2.63 -1.46 7.64
CA GLU A 30 -1.81 -0.27 7.88
C GLU A 30 -1.69 0.55 6.60
N ILE A 31 -1.88 1.86 6.68
CA ILE A 31 -1.77 2.75 5.51
C ILE A 31 -0.59 3.67 5.72
N LYS A 32 0.39 3.60 4.80
CA LYS A 32 1.53 4.51 4.73
C LYS A 32 1.38 5.39 3.50
N THR A 33 1.41 6.71 3.69
CA THR A 33 1.28 7.69 2.61
C THR A 33 2.54 8.54 2.54
N TYR A 34 3.12 8.63 1.34
CA TYR A 34 4.35 9.38 1.08
C TYR A 34 4.08 10.54 0.10
N PRO A 35 4.94 11.57 0.07
CA PRO A 35 4.87 12.61 -0.95
C PRO A 35 4.90 12.04 -2.37
N HIS A 36 4.28 12.73 -3.33
CA HIS A 36 4.22 12.24 -4.70
C HIS A 36 5.58 12.32 -5.42
N ASP A 37 6.36 13.37 -5.15
CA ASP A 37 7.73 13.50 -5.64
C ASP A 37 8.69 12.89 -4.60
N VAL A 38 9.54 11.96 -5.05
CA VAL A 38 10.56 11.29 -4.22
C VAL A 38 11.55 12.29 -3.62
N LYS A 39 11.76 13.45 -4.24
CA LYS A 39 12.64 14.49 -3.70
C LYS A 39 12.15 15.08 -2.39
N ASP A 40 10.85 14.99 -2.14
CA ASP A 40 10.22 15.50 -0.92
C ASP A 40 10.23 14.47 0.22
N TRP A 41 10.80 13.28 0.01
CA TRP A 41 10.81 12.20 1.00
C TRP A 41 11.86 12.45 2.07
N THR A 42 11.47 12.23 3.32
CA THR A 42 12.41 12.31 4.45
C THR A 42 13.35 11.10 4.48
N PRO A 43 14.51 11.19 5.14
CA PRO A 43 15.40 10.05 5.34
C PRO A 43 14.72 8.85 5.99
N GLU A 44 13.79 9.08 6.93
CA GLU A 44 13.04 8.02 7.61
C GLU A 44 12.08 7.32 6.64
N GLN A 45 11.40 8.08 5.78
CA GLN A 45 10.55 7.52 4.73
C GLN A 45 11.36 6.69 3.75
N LEU A 46 12.53 7.17 3.33
CA LEU A 46 13.45 6.44 2.46
C LEU A 46 13.98 5.16 3.13
N ALA A 47 14.30 5.20 4.42
CA ALA A 47 14.73 4.02 5.17
C ALA A 47 13.59 3.00 5.28
N GLU A 48 12.36 3.46 5.55
CA GLU A 48 11.19 2.61 5.70
C GLU A 48 10.82 1.89 4.40
N VAL A 49 10.73 2.61 3.28
CA VAL A 49 10.41 1.99 1.98
C VAL A 49 11.54 1.10 1.45
N ALA A 50 12.78 1.33 1.88
CA ALA A 50 13.90 0.44 1.59
C ALA A 50 13.81 -0.83 2.42
N TYR A 51 13.48 -0.73 3.71
CA TYR A 51 13.25 -1.88 4.59
C TYR A 51 12.13 -2.80 4.08
N TYR A 52 11.03 -2.22 3.58
CA TYR A 52 9.95 -2.99 2.95
C TYR A 52 10.20 -3.34 1.47
N GLU A 53 11.35 -2.94 0.93
CA GLU A 53 11.76 -3.16 -0.46
C GLU A 53 10.78 -2.59 -1.50
N VAL A 54 9.97 -1.57 -1.17
CA VAL A 54 8.92 -1.00 -2.05
C VAL A 54 9.34 0.30 -2.74
N TYR A 55 10.54 0.83 -2.47
CA TYR A 55 10.99 2.11 -3.04
C TYR A 55 10.91 2.17 -4.57
N THR A 56 11.49 1.17 -5.26
CA THR A 56 11.50 1.14 -6.73
C THR A 56 10.10 0.90 -7.29
N ASP A 57 9.28 0.12 -6.58
CA ASP A 57 7.90 -0.15 -6.99
C ASP A 57 7.06 1.14 -6.93
N LEU A 58 7.18 1.92 -5.85
CA LEU A 58 6.43 3.17 -5.66
C LEU A 58 6.77 4.24 -6.70
N GLN A 59 7.99 4.24 -7.25
CA GLN A 59 8.36 5.10 -8.37
C GLN A 59 7.70 4.71 -9.69
N ARG A 60 7.31 3.45 -9.84
CA ARG A 60 6.70 2.91 -11.07
C ARG A 60 5.18 2.88 -10.99
N THR A 61 4.65 2.52 -9.82
CA THR A 61 3.21 2.33 -9.61
C THR A 61 2.82 2.55 -8.16
N ALA A 62 1.63 3.10 -7.98
CA ALA A 62 0.98 3.20 -6.69
C ALA A 62 -0.54 3.03 -6.87
N PRO A 63 -1.25 2.43 -5.89
CA PRO A 63 -0.74 1.93 -4.62
C PRO A 63 -0.08 0.54 -4.70
N ILE A 64 0.57 0.12 -3.60
CA ILE A 64 1.11 -1.24 -3.41
C ILE A 64 0.57 -1.79 -2.09
N LEU A 65 -0.01 -2.99 -2.11
CA LEU A 65 -0.37 -3.72 -0.91
C LEU A 65 0.66 -4.81 -0.65
N LEU A 66 1.42 -4.68 0.45
CA LEU A 66 2.32 -5.70 0.96
C LEU A 66 1.56 -6.62 1.91
N LEU A 67 1.58 -7.93 1.66
CA LEU A 67 0.93 -8.94 2.48
C LEU A 67 1.89 -9.47 3.57
N PRO A 68 1.38 -10.05 4.67
CA PRO A 68 2.19 -10.65 5.75
C PRO A 68 3.21 -11.70 5.28
N ASP A 69 2.87 -12.43 4.22
CA ASP A 69 3.72 -13.45 3.60
C ASP A 69 4.80 -12.89 2.66
N GLY A 70 4.89 -11.56 2.54
CA GLY A 70 5.87 -10.85 1.71
C GLY A 70 5.44 -10.62 0.26
N ARG A 71 4.28 -11.12 -0.17
CA ARG A 71 3.78 -10.83 -1.54
C ARG A 71 3.36 -9.37 -1.67
N LYS A 72 3.57 -8.81 -2.86
CA LYS A 72 3.17 -7.43 -3.22
C LYS A 72 2.11 -7.47 -4.31
N LEU A 73 0.96 -6.84 -4.06
CA LEU A 73 -0.07 -6.59 -5.04
C LEU A 73 0.07 -5.14 -5.52
N THR A 74 0.21 -4.91 -6.83
CA THR A 74 0.53 -3.59 -7.41
C THR A 74 -0.55 -3.05 -8.34
N SER A 75 -1.53 -3.89 -8.70
CA SER A 75 -2.67 -3.51 -9.51
C SER A 75 -3.83 -3.03 -8.62
N VAL A 76 -4.42 -1.88 -8.97
CA VAL A 76 -5.63 -1.37 -8.29
C VAL A 76 -6.75 -2.40 -8.25
N ILE A 77 -6.94 -3.16 -9.34
CA ILE A 77 -8.01 -4.16 -9.43
C ILE A 77 -7.72 -5.34 -8.52
N GLU A 78 -6.47 -5.81 -8.50
CA GLU A 78 -6.01 -6.91 -7.65
C GLU A 78 -6.14 -6.56 -6.17
N ILE A 79 -5.65 -5.39 -5.78
CA ILE A 79 -5.75 -4.89 -4.40
C ILE A 79 -7.22 -4.76 -3.98
N LYS A 80 -8.08 -4.18 -4.83
CA LYS A 80 -9.52 -4.07 -4.56
C LYS A 80 -10.17 -5.43 -4.36
N ASN A 81 -9.85 -6.41 -5.21
CA ASN A 81 -10.40 -7.75 -5.13
C ASN A 81 -9.94 -8.48 -3.86
N PHE A 82 -8.67 -8.33 -3.48
CA PHE A 82 -8.13 -8.88 -2.24
C PHE A 82 -8.81 -8.27 -0.99
N ILE A 83 -8.95 -6.95 -0.94
CA ILE A 83 -9.69 -6.28 0.15
C ILE A 83 -11.13 -6.80 0.22
N SER A 84 -11.78 -6.99 -0.94
CA SER A 84 -13.15 -7.50 -1.00
C SER A 84 -13.25 -8.96 -0.54
N SER A 85 -12.25 -9.79 -0.78
CA SER A 85 -12.25 -11.19 -0.33
C SER A 85 -12.04 -11.33 1.18
N MET A 86 -11.32 -10.40 1.81
CA MET A 86 -11.14 -10.41 3.26
C MET A 86 -12.41 -10.03 4.04
N LYS A 87 -13.35 -9.32 3.41
CA LYS A 87 -14.64 -8.96 4.01
C LYS A 87 -15.56 -10.16 4.23
N ASN A 88 -15.41 -11.21 3.41
CA ASN A 88 -16.20 -12.43 3.49
C ASN A 88 -15.25 -13.64 3.58
N PRO A 89 -14.64 -13.90 4.75
CA PRO A 89 -13.98 -15.19 4.95
C PRO A 89 -15.05 -16.27 4.79
N LEU A 90 -14.87 -17.15 3.80
CA LEU A 90 -15.69 -18.35 3.61
C LEU A 90 -15.67 -19.22 4.86
#